data_AF-A0A3D9DVP7-F1
#
_entry.id   AF-A0A3D9DVP7-F1
#
_cell.length_a   1.000
_cell.length_b   1.000
_cell.length_c   1.000
_cell.angle_alpha   90.00
_cell.angle_beta   90.00
_cell.angle_gamma   90.00
#
_symmetry.space_group_name_H-M   'P 1'
#
loop_
_entity.id
_entity.type
_entity.pdbx_description
1 polymer ?
#
loop_
_entity_poly.entity_id
_entity_poly.type
_entity_poly.pdbx_seq_one_letter_code
_entity_poly.pdbx_strand_id
1 'polypeptide(L)' 'MSESGQSAKWDKIAGQLKEKWGVVANDLSAYEQGEVQRIAGLLKEQKGLSDEDARREAERIMRNS' A
#
# COMPACT_ATOMS: atom_id res chain seq x y z
N MET A 1 5.38 6.09 -22.26
CA MET A 1 6.12 6.40 -21.02
C MET A 1 5.99 5.16 -20.14
N SER A 2 7.11 4.66 -19.65
CA SER A 2 7.40 3.23 -19.50
C SER A 2 6.67 2.53 -18.34
N GLU A 3 6.14 1.33 -18.58
CA GLU A 3 5.59 0.38 -17.59
C GLU A 3 6.51 0.14 -16.38
N SER A 4 7.79 0.47 -16.51
CA SER A 4 8.84 0.33 -15.50
C SER A 4 8.66 1.23 -14.25
N GLY A 5 8.08 2.42 -14.40
CA GLY A 5 8.00 3.39 -13.28
C GLY A 5 6.94 3.03 -12.25
N GLN A 6 5.85 2.40 -12.70
CA GLN A 6 4.74 2.02 -11.84
C GLN A 6 5.10 0.82 -10.96
N SER A 7 5.72 -0.22 -11.54
CA SER A 7 6.20 -1.38 -10.77
C SER A 7 7.16 -0.97 -9.65
N ALA A 8 8.11 -0.06 -9.93
CA ALA A 8 9.09 0.37 -8.94
C ALA A 8 8.46 1.08 -7.73
N LYS A 9 7.39 1.85 -7.95
CA LYS A 9 6.60 2.47 -6.87
C LYS A 9 5.92 1.41 -6.01
N TRP A 10 5.33 0.38 -6.63
CA TRP A 10 4.67 -0.71 -5.93
C TRP A 10 5.60 -1.53 -5.06
N ASP A 11 6.79 -1.83 -5.56
CA ASP A 11 7.81 -2.54 -4.81
C ASP A 11 8.21 -1.77 -3.55
N LYS A 12 8.33 -0.44 -3.65
CA LYS A 12 8.64 0.42 -2.50
C LYS A 12 7.50 0.45 -1.48
N ILE A 13 6.24 0.53 -1.93
CA ILE A 13 5.06 0.47 -1.06
C ILE A 13 5.00 -0.87 -0.33
N ALA A 14 5.19 -1.98 -1.05
CA ALA A 14 5.19 -3.32 -0.48
C ALA A 14 6.32 -3.50 0.55
N GLY A 15 7.50 -2.94 0.28
CA GLY A 15 8.61 -2.86 1.24
C GLY A 15 8.22 -2.13 2.52
N GLN A 16 7.65 -0.93 2.41
CA GLN A 16 7.22 -0.14 3.57
C GLN A 16 6.14 -0.85 4.41
N LEU A 17 5.20 -1.53 3.76
CA LEU A 17 4.17 -2.33 4.44
C LEU A 17 4.79 -3.51 5.20
N LYS A 18 5.76 -4.19 4.60
CA LYS A 18 6.46 -5.30 5.25
C LYS A 18 7.32 -4.83 6.41
N GLU A 19 8.06 -3.74 6.25
CA GLU A 19 8.98 -3.22 7.28
C GLU A 19 8.24 -2.63 8.48
N LYS A 20 7.22 -1.80 8.23
CA LYS A 20 6.50 -1.11 9.32
C LYS A 20 5.41 -1.95 9.95
N TRP A 21 4.71 -2.72 9.12
CA TRP A 21 3.50 -3.40 9.54
C TRP A 21 3.66 -4.92 9.51
N GLY A 22 4.70 -5.49 8.89
CA GLY A 22 4.79 -6.93 8.67
C GLY A 22 3.70 -7.45 7.72
N VAL A 23 3.15 -6.59 6.88
CA VAL A 23 2.13 -6.94 5.87
C VAL A 23 2.84 -7.27 4.56
N VAL A 24 2.54 -8.42 3.98
CA VAL A 24 3.06 -8.81 2.66
C VAL A 24 1.97 -8.58 1.63
N ALA A 25 2.21 -7.66 0.70
CA ALA A 25 1.27 -7.28 -0.35
C ALA A 25 1.88 -7.59 -1.72
N ASN A 26 1.48 -8.73 -2.30
CA ASN A 26 2.10 -9.26 -3.54
C ASN A 26 1.53 -8.67 -4.83
N ASP A 27 0.29 -8.17 -4.82
CA ASP A 27 -0.46 -7.80 -6.04
C ASP A 27 -0.91 -6.33 -6.05
N LEU A 28 -0.15 -5.44 -5.42
CA LEU A 28 -0.51 -4.01 -5.42
C LEU A 28 -0.32 -3.35 -6.79
N SER A 29 0.50 -3.93 -7.66
CA SER A 29 0.84 -3.34 -8.96
C SER A 29 -0.24 -3.42 -10.04
N ALA A 30 -1.27 -4.24 -9.84
CA ALA A 30 -2.28 -4.52 -10.86
C ALA A 30 -3.40 -3.47 -10.97
N TYR A 31 -3.43 -2.44 -10.12
CA TYR A 31 -4.58 -1.54 -10.02
C TYR A 31 -4.17 -0.07 -9.92
N GLU A 32 -4.26 0.69 -11.02
CA GLU A 32 -3.99 2.15 -11.03
C GLU A 32 -5.06 2.99 -10.32
N GLN A 33 -6.27 2.43 -10.12
CA GLN A 33 -7.37 3.11 -9.43
C GLN A 33 -7.73 2.35 -8.14
N GLY A 34 -7.70 3.06 -7.02
CA GLY A 34 -8.15 2.55 -5.71
C GLY A 34 -7.06 1.99 -4.79
N GLU A 35 -5.80 2.29 -5.07
CA GLU A 35 -4.62 1.81 -4.35
C GLU A 35 -4.65 2.13 -2.84
N VAL A 36 -5.08 3.35 -2.48
CA VAL A 36 -5.23 3.77 -1.07
C VAL A 36 -6.21 2.85 -0.34
N GLN A 37 -7.34 2.52 -0.97
CA GLN A 37 -8.39 1.70 -0.33
C GLN A 37 -7.91 0.25 -0.14
N ARG A 38 -7.09 -0.26 -1.06
CA ARG A 38 -6.54 -1.62 -0.96
C ARG A 38 -5.50 -1.71 0.15
N ILE A 39 -4.59 -0.75 0.23
CA ILE A 39 -3.61 -0.69 1.34
C ILE A 39 -4.32 -0.53 2.68
N ALA A 40 -5.33 0.35 2.74
CA ALA A 40 -6.16 0.51 3.94
C ALA A 40 -6.89 -0.79 4.29
N GLY A 41 -7.45 -1.51 3.32
CA GLY A 41 -8.09 -2.82 3.52
C GLY A 41 -7.13 -3.84 4.14
N LEU A 42 -5.92 -3.98 3.59
CA LEU A 42 -4.89 -4.87 4.12
C LEU A 42 -4.50 -4.52 5.56
N LEU A 43 -4.37 -3.23 5.85
CA LEU A 43 -4.06 -2.72 7.18
C LEU A 43 -5.20 -3.00 8.18
N LYS A 44 -6.46 -2.83 7.76
CA LYS A 44 -7.62 -3.23 8.58
C LYS A 44 -7.62 -4.73 8.84
N GLU A 45 -7.52 -5.55 7.79
CA GLU A 45 -7.64 -7.01 7.88
C GLU A 45 -6.50 -7.65 8.66
N GLN A 46 -5.24 -7.23 8.41
CA GLN A 46 -4.08 -7.88 9.00
C GLN A 46 -3.59 -7.25 10.31
N LYS A 47 -3.92 -5.98 10.57
CA LYS A 47 -3.47 -5.27 11.77
C LYS A 47 -4.61 -4.83 12.69
N GLY A 48 -5.87 -4.98 12.26
CA GLY A 48 -7.03 -4.57 13.05
C GLY A 48 -7.16 -3.05 13.19
N LEU A 49 -6.58 -2.29 12.26
CA LEU A 49 -6.66 -0.83 12.26
C LEU A 49 -8.10 -0.35 12.02
N SER A 50 -8.43 0.81 12.57
CA SER A 50 -9.68 1.50 12.26
C SER A 50 -9.68 1.97 10.80
N ASP A 51 -10.87 2.19 10.23
CA ASP A 51 -11.02 2.73 8.87
C ASP A 51 -10.24 4.04 8.67
N GLU A 52 -10.28 4.92 9.67
CA GLU A 52 -9.61 6.21 9.62
C GLU A 52 -8.08 6.07 9.70
N ASP A 53 -7.58 5.23 10.60
CA ASP A 53 -6.14 5.03 10.77
C ASP A 53 -5.52 4.27 9.60
N ALA A 54 -6.19 3.23 9.12
CA ALA A 54 -5.76 2.47 7.96
C ALA A 54 -5.70 3.34 6.70
N ARG A 55 -6.71 4.22 6.51
CA ARG A 55 -6.72 5.18 5.41
C ARG A 55 -5.60 6.21 5.55
N ARG A 56 -5.42 6.80 6.74
CA ARG A 56 -4.34 7.77 6.99
C ARG A 56 -2.96 7.17 6.68
N GLU A 57 -2.71 5.95 7.13
CA GLU A 57 -1.42 5.30 6.88
C GLU A 57 -1.26 4.92 5.41
N ALA A 58 -2.31 4.42 4.75
CA ALA A 58 -2.27 4.14 3.31
C ALA A 58 -1.92 5.39 2.49
N GLU A 59 -2.55 6.53 2.78
CA GLU A 59 -2.23 7.81 2.15
C GLU A 59 -0.80 8.27 2.46
N ARG A 60 -0.31 8.05 3.68
CA ARG A 60 1.06 8.38 4.09
C ARG A 60 2.09 7.54 3.36
N ILE A 61 1.86 6.24 3.21
CA ILE A 61 2.72 5.31 2.47
C ILE A 61 2.77 5.76 1.00
N MET A 62 1.62 5.98 0.37
CA MET A 62 1.55 6.39 -1.03
C MET A 62 2.20 7.74 -1.32
N ARG A 63 2.15 8.69 -0.38
CA ARG A 63 2.79 10.01 -0.52
C ARG A 63 4.32 9.96 -0.40
N ASN A 64 4.86 9.00 0.36
CA ASN A 64 6.30 8.85 0.59
C ASN A 64 6.96 7.78 -0.32
N SER A 65 6.19 7.21 -1.25
CA SER A 65 6.62 6.14 -2.15
C SER A 65 6.99 6.67 -3.53
#